data_AF-A0A935GP91-F1
#
_entry.id   AF-A0A935GP91-F1
#
_cell.length_a   1.000
_cell.length_b   1.000
_cell.length_c   1.000
_cell.angle_alpha   90.00
_cell.angle_beta   90.00
_cell.angle_gamma   90.00
#
_symmetry.space_group_name_H-M   'P 1'
#
loop_
_entity.id
_entity.type
_entity.pdbx_description
1 polymer ?
#
loop_
_entity_poly.entity_id
_entity_poly.type
_entity_poly.pdbx_seq_one_letter_code
_entity_poly.pdbx_strand_id
1 'polypeptide(L)'
;MRPQAHLRRRMQEQAHIARNGPVVILGGGLTGLAASIASGAEIYEADEAVGGIASSDHSEGFAFDRGIHVMQAVPARIRKLLDDAGVRLNVRNRRAFIYSHGTYTPYPFQVNTAGMPFGVRVRCVVDFLTRPRGSRPENYEEWIYQSVGRGFAEKFQIPYSEKFWTVHLAK
;
A
#
# COMPACT_ATOMS: atom_id res chain seq x y z
N MET A 1 13.00 39.76 37.15
CA MET A 1 13.99 38.66 37.20
C MET A 1 13.27 37.34 37.53
N ARG A 2 12.60 36.76 36.53
CA ARG A 2 12.16 35.35 36.47
C ARG A 2 13.14 34.68 35.51
N PRO A 3 13.86 33.60 35.86
CA PRO A 3 13.52 32.31 35.24
C PRO A 3 14.15 31.08 35.94
N GLN A 4 13.52 30.46 36.94
CA GLN A 4 13.94 29.10 37.37
C GLN A 4 12.80 28.14 37.73
N ALA A 5 11.60 28.64 38.05
CA ALA A 5 10.45 27.79 38.37
C ALA A 5 9.76 27.14 37.14
N HIS A 6 9.90 27.73 35.95
CA HIS A 6 9.24 27.21 34.74
C HIS A 6 10.00 26.07 34.05
N LEU A 7 11.30 25.90 34.33
CA LEU A 7 12.10 24.85 33.69
C LEU A 7 11.96 23.49 34.40
N ARG A 8 11.74 23.48 35.73
CA ARG A 8 11.44 22.25 36.48
C ARG A 8 10.06 21.67 36.18
N ARG A 9 9.09 22.49 35.77
CA ARG A 9 7.74 22.03 35.42
C ARG A 9 7.69 21.35 34.03
N ARG A 10 8.57 21.76 33.10
CA ARG A 10 8.68 21.15 31.76
C ARG A 10 9.46 19.84 31.71
N MET A 11 10.23 19.50 32.74
CA MET A 11 10.89 18.19 32.85
C MET A 11 10.08 17.16 33.66
N GLN A 12 9.00 17.58 34.32
CA GLN A 12 8.07 16.67 35.01
C GLN A 12 6.85 16.30 34.16
N GLU A 13 6.51 17.08 33.13
CA GLU A 13 5.45 16.71 32.16
C GLU A 13 5.91 15.70 31.09
N GLN A 14 7.22 15.40 30.99
CA GLN A 14 7.75 14.35 30.11
C GLN A 14 7.90 12.98 30.80
N ALA A 15 7.43 12.83 32.04
CA ALA A 15 7.63 11.62 32.85
C ALA A 15 6.34 10.85 33.18
N HIS A 16 5.26 11.03 32.41
CA HIS A 16 3.95 10.41 32.70
C HIS A 16 3.44 9.40 31.67
N ILE A 17 4.33 8.59 31.09
CA ILE A 17 4.02 7.21 30.72
C ILE A 17 5.16 6.28 31.15
N ALA A 18 5.54 6.32 32.43
CA ALA A 18 6.10 5.13 33.05
C ALA A 18 4.91 4.23 33.46
N ARG A 19 4.29 3.55 32.48
CA ARG A 19 3.36 2.46 32.78
C ARG A 19 4.19 1.18 32.94
N ASN A 20 4.55 0.87 34.19
CA ASN A 20 5.09 -0.42 34.61
C ASN A 20 3.98 -1.50 34.51
N GLY A 21 3.58 -1.82 33.28
CA GLY A 21 2.94 -3.08 32.93
C GLY A 21 3.77 -3.71 31.82
N PRO A 22 3.76 -5.04 31.65
CA PRO A 22 4.43 -5.66 30.52
C PRO A 22 3.89 -5.06 29.22
N VAL A 23 4.78 -4.60 28.33
CA VAL A 23 4.39 -4.24 26.97
C VAL A 23 3.99 -5.53 26.28
N VAL A 24 2.77 -5.57 25.76
CA VAL A 24 2.24 -6.69 24.99
C VAL A 24 1.87 -6.22 23.59
N ILE A 25 1.95 -7.13 22.63
CA ILE A 25 1.59 -6.89 21.24
C ILE A 25 0.34 -7.71 20.93
N LEU A 26 -0.67 -7.07 20.36
CA LEU A 26 -1.89 -7.73 19.89
C LEU A 26 -1.84 -7.86 18.37
N GLY A 27 -1.92 -9.09 17.88
CA GLY A 27 -1.82 -9.45 16.47
C GLY A 27 -0.42 -9.93 16.08
N GLY A 28 -0.34 -11.15 15.57
CA GLY A 28 0.82 -11.82 15.01
C GLY A 28 0.99 -11.62 13.50
N GLY A 29 0.43 -10.56 12.93
CA GLY A 29 0.78 -10.14 11.56
C GLY A 29 2.20 -9.60 11.44
N LEU A 30 2.65 -9.28 10.23
CA LEU A 30 4.01 -8.77 9.97
C LEU A 30 4.42 -7.60 10.87
N THR A 31 3.48 -6.68 11.17
CA THR A 31 3.74 -5.55 12.08
C THR A 31 4.01 -6.01 13.51
N GLY A 32 3.21 -6.93 14.04
CA GLY A 32 3.37 -7.45 15.40
C GLY A 32 4.64 -8.29 15.54
N LEU A 33 4.93 -9.14 14.55
CA LEU A 33 6.18 -9.89 14.48
C LEU A 33 7.39 -8.95 14.47
N ALA A 34 7.38 -7.90 13.65
CA ALA A 34 8.46 -6.93 13.59
C ALA A 34 8.62 -6.15 14.92
N ALA A 35 7.51 -5.79 15.56
CA ALA A 35 7.52 -5.12 16.86
C ALA A 35 8.09 -6.02 17.96
N SER A 36 7.73 -7.31 17.98
CA SER A 36 8.26 -8.28 18.95
C SER A 36 9.75 -8.53 18.74
N ILE A 37 10.20 -8.71 17.50
CA ILE A 37 11.64 -8.82 17.17
C ILE A 37 12.42 -7.59 17.69
N ALA A 38 11.83 -6.40 17.60
CA ALA A 38 12.48 -5.15 18.03
C ALA A 38 12.46 -4.91 19.54
N SER A 39 11.43 -5.40 20.25
CA SER A 39 11.17 -5.07 21.66
C SER A 39 11.35 -6.22 22.63
N GLY A 40 11.31 -7.47 22.16
CA GLY A 40 11.20 -8.66 22.99
C GLY A 40 9.82 -8.86 23.64
N ALA A 41 8.83 -8.01 23.32
CA ALA A 41 7.49 -8.12 23.87
C ALA A 41 6.74 -9.36 23.36
N GLU A 42 5.89 -9.92 24.21
CA GLU A 42 5.04 -11.07 23.91
C GLU A 42 3.92 -10.68 22.92
N ILE A 43 3.62 -11.58 21.99
CA ILE A 43 2.55 -11.43 21.00
C ILE A 43 1.37 -12.31 21.42
N TYR A 44 0.17 -11.74 21.37
CA TYR A 44 -1.10 -12.48 21.41
C TYR A 44 -1.76 -12.41 20.02
N GLU A 45 -1.89 -13.55 19.37
CA GLU A 45 -2.61 -13.73 18.11
C GLU A 45 -3.90 -14.53 18.39
N ALA A 46 -4.99 -14.12 17.75
CA ALA A 46 -6.28 -14.79 17.87
C ALA A 46 -6.40 -16.00 16.92
N ASP A 47 -5.74 -15.95 15.77
CA ASP A 47 -5.64 -17.06 14.84
C ASP A 47 -4.70 -18.16 15.36
N GLU A 48 -4.86 -19.39 14.84
CA GLU A 48 -3.99 -20.53 15.19
C GLU A 48 -2.52 -20.34 14.74
N ALA A 49 -2.29 -19.45 13.78
CA ALA A 49 -0.97 -19.18 13.20
C ALA A 49 -0.74 -17.69 12.98
N VAL A 50 0.52 -17.29 13.10
CA VAL A 50 0.99 -15.93 12.79
C VAL A 50 1.00 -15.66 11.28
N GLY A 51 1.09 -14.38 10.91
CA GLY A 51 1.23 -13.91 9.53
C GLY A 51 0.10 -12.97 9.09
N GLY A 52 -1.09 -13.10 9.69
CA GLY A 52 -2.25 -12.24 9.42
C GLY A 52 -2.63 -12.24 7.94
N ILE A 53 -2.69 -11.06 7.30
CA ILE A 53 -3.03 -10.95 5.88
C ILE A 53 -1.94 -11.53 4.96
N ALA A 54 -0.70 -11.66 5.44
CA ALA A 54 0.41 -12.21 4.68
C ALA A 54 0.47 -13.76 4.73
N SER A 55 -0.52 -14.41 5.35
CA SER A 55 -0.63 -15.86 5.42
C SER A 55 -1.25 -16.47 4.16
N SER A 56 -1.01 -17.77 3.98
CA SER A 56 -1.56 -18.58 2.89
C SER A 56 -2.42 -19.72 3.45
N ASP A 57 -3.61 -19.87 2.91
CA ASP A 57 -4.50 -21.00 3.18
C ASP A 57 -4.19 -22.13 2.19
N HIS A 58 -4.27 -23.40 2.62
CA HIS A 58 -3.94 -24.56 1.80
C HIS A 58 -5.16 -25.44 1.62
N SER A 59 -5.49 -25.80 0.38
CA SER A 59 -6.64 -26.65 0.07
C SER A 59 -6.36 -27.47 -1.19
N GLU A 60 -6.62 -28.78 -1.15
CA GLU A 60 -6.50 -29.70 -2.29
C GLU A 60 -5.15 -29.63 -3.03
N GLY A 61 -4.05 -29.40 -2.30
CA GLY A 61 -2.70 -29.27 -2.88
C GLY A 61 -2.39 -27.90 -3.48
N PHE A 62 -3.30 -26.94 -3.38
CA PHE A 62 -3.11 -25.55 -3.78
C PHE A 62 -2.88 -24.65 -2.55
N ALA A 63 -2.08 -23.60 -2.75
CA ALA A 63 -1.88 -22.52 -1.79
C ALA A 63 -2.57 -21.25 -2.28
N PHE A 64 -3.31 -20.60 -1.39
CA PHE A 64 -4.06 -19.38 -1.65
C PHE A 64 -3.64 -18.29 -0.67
N ASP A 65 -2.99 -17.24 -1.18
CA ASP A 65 -2.68 -16.07 -0.37
C ASP A 65 -3.93 -15.22 -0.16
N ARG A 66 -4.01 -14.53 0.98
CA ARG A 66 -5.08 -13.59 1.31
C ARG A 66 -4.87 -12.23 0.63
N GLY A 67 -4.74 -12.25 -0.70
CA GLY A 67 -4.41 -11.10 -1.54
C GLY A 67 -3.05 -11.24 -2.23
N ILE A 68 -2.70 -10.26 -3.06
CA ILE A 68 -1.46 -10.30 -3.85
C ILE A 68 -0.28 -9.83 -2.98
N HIS A 69 0.64 -10.74 -2.68
CA HIS A 69 1.87 -10.43 -1.96
C HIS A 69 3.09 -10.55 -2.88
N VAL A 70 3.65 -9.40 -3.27
CA VAL A 70 4.87 -9.34 -4.09
C VAL A 70 5.82 -8.31 -3.50
N MET A 71 7.03 -8.74 -3.15
CA MET A 71 8.10 -7.83 -2.72
C MET A 71 8.79 -7.21 -3.92
N GLN A 72 8.53 -5.92 -4.19
CA GLN A 72 9.18 -5.20 -5.29
C GLN A 72 10.61 -4.75 -4.95
N ALA A 73 10.82 -4.30 -3.71
CA ALA A 73 12.13 -4.01 -3.15
C ALA A 73 12.24 -4.70 -1.79
N VAL A 74 13.40 -5.28 -1.50
CA VAL A 74 13.66 -5.95 -0.23
C VAL A 74 14.82 -5.20 0.45
N PRO A 75 14.54 -4.31 1.41
CA PRO A 75 15.57 -3.61 2.16
C PRO A 75 16.57 -4.59 2.80
N ALA A 76 17.83 -4.20 2.94
CA ALA A 76 18.89 -5.08 3.45
C ALA A 76 18.54 -5.74 4.80
N ARG A 77 17.88 -5.00 5.69
CA ARG A 77 17.38 -5.53 6.98
C ARG A 77 16.37 -6.67 6.79
N ILE A 78 15.44 -6.53 5.84
CA ILE A 78 14.44 -7.57 5.54
C ILE A 78 15.10 -8.74 4.81
N ARG A 79 16.02 -8.48 3.88
CA ARG A 79 16.82 -9.52 3.23
C ARG A 79 17.51 -10.40 4.26
N LYS A 80 18.26 -9.79 5.18
CA LYS A 80 18.93 -10.52 6.26
C LYS A 80 17.96 -11.33 7.09
N LEU A 81 16.81 -10.76 7.48
CA LEU A 81 15.79 -11.49 8.24
C LEU A 81 15.28 -12.73 7.50
N LEU A 82 15.02 -12.60 6.20
CA LEU A 82 14.58 -13.71 5.36
C LEU A 82 15.68 -14.77 5.21
N ASP A 83 16.93 -14.35 5.05
CA ASP A 83 18.08 -15.26 4.91
C ASP A 83 18.35 -16.01 6.23
N ASP A 84 18.30 -15.32 7.37
CA ASP A 84 18.41 -15.91 8.72
C ASP A 84 17.29 -16.94 8.97
N ALA A 85 16.09 -16.67 8.43
CA ALA A 85 14.94 -17.58 8.47
C ALA A 85 15.00 -18.70 7.40
N GLY A 86 16.04 -18.75 6.57
CA GLY A 86 16.18 -19.75 5.51
C GLY A 86 15.19 -19.61 4.35
N VAL A 87 14.54 -18.45 4.20
CA VAL A 87 13.52 -18.20 3.17
C VAL A 87 14.18 -17.98 1.81
N ARG A 88 13.79 -18.79 0.83
CA ARG A 88 14.23 -18.64 -0.57
C ARG A 88 13.21 -17.85 -1.37
N LEU A 89 13.59 -16.66 -1.84
CA LEU A 89 12.74 -15.87 -2.71
C LEU A 89 12.87 -16.30 -4.18
N ASN A 90 11.73 -16.37 -4.86
CA ASN A 90 11.67 -16.54 -6.31
C ASN A 90 11.61 -15.17 -7.00
N VAL A 91 12.63 -14.84 -7.80
CA VAL A 91 12.68 -13.57 -8.53
C VAL A 91 11.97 -13.71 -9.87
N ARG A 92 11.04 -12.81 -10.16
CA ARG A 92 10.26 -12.81 -11.41
C ARG A 92 10.25 -11.44 -12.06
N ASN A 93 10.32 -11.42 -13.39
CA ASN A 93 10.05 -10.22 -14.18
C ASN A 93 8.55 -9.90 -14.12
N ARG A 94 8.20 -8.71 -13.63
CA ARG A 94 6.81 -8.30 -13.47
C ARG A 94 6.14 -8.15 -14.84
N ARG A 95 5.14 -8.98 -15.10
CA ARG A 95 4.26 -8.91 -16.28
C ARG A 95 2.83 -8.64 -15.83
N ALA A 96 2.44 -7.37 -15.86
CA ALA A 96 1.10 -6.92 -15.47
C ALA A 96 0.37 -6.35 -16.69
N PHE A 97 -0.88 -6.76 -16.88
CA PHE A 97 -1.70 -6.37 -18.02
C PHE A 97 -3.08 -5.90 -17.56
N ILE A 98 -3.65 -5.00 -18.35
CA ILE A 98 -5.00 -4.48 -18.22
C ILE A 98 -5.79 -5.05 -19.38
N TYR A 99 -6.85 -5.79 -19.08
CA TYR A 99 -7.79 -6.24 -20.10
C TYR A 99 -8.89 -5.21 -20.27
N SER A 100 -8.96 -4.58 -21.45
CA SER A 100 -9.94 -3.54 -21.75
C SER A 100 -10.14 -3.45 -23.27
N HIS A 101 -11.36 -3.13 -23.71
CA HIS A 101 -11.71 -3.02 -25.14
C HIS A 101 -11.32 -4.27 -25.97
N GLY A 102 -11.48 -5.46 -25.40
CA GLY A 102 -11.19 -6.74 -26.08
C GLY A 102 -9.69 -7.03 -26.27
N THR A 103 -8.79 -6.30 -25.62
CA THR A 103 -7.35 -6.49 -25.76
C THR A 103 -6.61 -6.40 -24.42
N TYR A 104 -5.40 -6.96 -24.38
CA TYR A 104 -4.47 -6.83 -23.25
C TYR A 104 -3.47 -5.71 -23.51
N THR A 105 -3.44 -4.77 -22.59
CA THR A 105 -2.52 -3.63 -22.60
C THR A 105 -1.56 -3.74 -21.42
N PRO A 106 -0.23 -3.67 -21.62
CA PRO A 106 0.72 -3.67 -20.51
C PRO A 106 0.47 -2.51 -19.54
N TYR A 107 0.64 -2.76 -18.24
CA TYR A 107 0.70 -1.69 -17.25
C TYR A 107 2.05 -0.95 -17.34
N PRO A 108 2.11 0.40 -17.21
CA PRO A 108 1.01 1.32 -16.92
C PRO A 108 0.15 1.67 -18.13
N PHE A 109 -1.14 1.90 -17.91
CA PHE A 109 -2.13 2.21 -18.96
C PHE A 109 -1.77 3.45 -19.79
N GLN A 110 -1.23 4.47 -19.14
CA GLN A 110 -1.01 5.80 -19.70
C GLN A 110 -0.01 5.82 -20.85
N VAL A 111 0.96 4.90 -20.81
CA VAL A 111 2.05 4.80 -21.80
C VAL A 111 1.86 3.66 -22.80
N ASN A 112 0.82 2.83 -22.63
CA ASN A 112 0.57 1.65 -23.46
C ASN A 112 -0.79 1.71 -24.20
N THR A 113 -1.17 2.86 -24.74
CA THR A 113 -2.50 3.04 -25.37
C THR A 113 -2.67 2.39 -26.74
N ALA A 114 -1.63 1.74 -27.27
CA ALA A 114 -1.57 1.26 -28.65
C ALA A 114 -2.71 0.28 -29.01
N GLY A 115 -3.19 -0.52 -28.06
CA GLY A 115 -4.29 -1.47 -28.27
C GLY A 115 -5.69 -0.85 -28.35
N MET A 116 -5.85 0.44 -28.04
CA MET A 116 -7.16 1.11 -28.01
C MET A 116 -7.55 1.72 -29.37
N PRO A 117 -8.85 1.91 -29.65
CA PRO A 117 -9.32 2.63 -30.83
C PRO A 117 -8.67 4.02 -30.93
N PHE A 118 -8.31 4.43 -32.15
CA PHE A 118 -7.58 5.69 -32.40
C PHE A 118 -8.23 6.91 -31.74
N GLY A 119 -9.56 7.06 -31.86
CA GLY A 119 -10.28 8.17 -31.23
C GLY A 119 -10.16 8.21 -29.71
N VAL A 120 -10.13 7.04 -29.05
CA VAL A 120 -9.91 6.94 -27.60
C VAL A 120 -8.48 7.39 -27.26
N ARG A 121 -7.49 6.98 -28.05
CA ARG A 121 -6.09 7.37 -27.85
C ARG A 121 -5.90 8.88 -27.96
N VAL A 122 -6.47 9.49 -29.00
CA VAL A 122 -6.42 10.94 -29.21
C VAL A 122 -7.07 11.66 -28.04
N ARG A 123 -8.26 11.23 -27.60
CA ARG A 123 -8.94 11.81 -26.44
C ARG A 123 -8.08 11.73 -25.18
N CYS A 124 -7.47 10.58 -24.88
CA CYS A 124 -6.59 10.43 -23.72
C CYS A 124 -5.42 11.43 -23.74
N VAL A 125 -4.76 11.60 -24.89
CA VAL A 125 -3.64 12.53 -25.02
C VAL A 125 -4.10 13.98 -24.90
N VAL A 126 -5.17 14.36 -25.60
CA VAL A 126 -5.73 15.73 -25.53
C VAL A 126 -6.12 16.07 -24.10
N ASP A 127 -6.92 15.23 -23.44
CA ASP A 127 -7.38 15.46 -22.08
C ASP A 127 -6.23 15.47 -21.07
N PHE A 128 -5.15 14.71 -21.31
CA PHE A 128 -3.95 14.79 -20.49
C PHE A 128 -3.26 16.16 -20.65
N LEU A 129 -3.14 16.68 -21.86
CA LEU A 129 -2.47 17.95 -22.12
C LEU A 129 -3.29 19.15 -21.60
N THR A 130 -4.62 19.07 -21.66
CA THR A 130 -5.55 20.13 -21.24
C THR A 130 -6.06 19.96 -19.80
N ARG A 131 -5.56 18.96 -19.05
CA ARG A 131 -6.03 18.69 -17.69
C ARG A 131 -5.86 19.89 -16.74
N PRO A 132 -6.73 20.05 -15.73
CA PRO A 132 -6.58 21.08 -14.72
C PRO A 132 -5.23 20.98 -14.00
N ARG A 133 -4.61 22.13 -13.71
CA ARG A 133 -3.37 22.22 -12.94
C ARG A 133 -3.52 23.29 -11.87
N GLY A 134 -2.93 23.07 -10.69
CA GLY A 134 -2.65 24.12 -9.72
C GLY A 134 -3.58 24.22 -8.51
N SER A 135 -4.73 23.54 -8.48
CA SER A 135 -5.49 23.37 -7.23
C SER A 135 -5.05 22.10 -6.50
N ARG A 136 -5.12 22.12 -5.17
CA ARG A 136 -5.00 20.89 -4.37
C ARG A 136 -6.30 20.09 -4.54
N PRO A 137 -6.25 18.81 -4.94
CA PRO A 137 -7.46 18.00 -5.05
C PRO A 137 -8.06 17.75 -3.67
N GLU A 138 -9.39 17.80 -3.57
CA GLU A 138 -10.13 17.57 -2.33
C GLU A 138 -10.38 16.09 -2.07
N ASN A 139 -10.45 15.29 -3.15
CA ASN A 139 -10.73 13.86 -3.10
C ASN A 139 -9.87 13.09 -4.12
N TYR A 140 -10.01 11.76 -4.13
CA TYR A 140 -9.20 10.89 -4.99
C TYR A 140 -9.59 11.03 -6.46
N GLU A 141 -10.87 11.26 -6.78
CA GLU A 141 -11.32 11.48 -8.16
C GLU A 141 -10.65 12.72 -8.78
N GLU A 142 -10.67 13.85 -8.07
CA GLU A 142 -10.04 15.08 -8.53
C GLU A 142 -8.53 14.89 -8.73
N TRP A 143 -7.88 14.17 -7.80
CA TRP A 143 -6.47 13.86 -7.94
C TRP A 143 -6.20 13.06 -9.21
N ILE A 144 -7.04 12.09 -9.55
CA ILE A 144 -6.91 11.30 -10.78
C ILE A 144 -7.08 12.21 -12.01
N TYR A 145 -8.12 13.05 -12.07
CA TYR A 145 -8.34 13.95 -13.20
C TYR A 145 -7.18 14.95 -13.38
N GLN A 146 -6.64 15.51 -12.31
CA GLN A 146 -5.50 16.43 -12.36
C GLN A 146 -4.19 15.71 -12.72
N SER A 147 -4.04 14.43 -12.35
CA SER A 147 -2.84 13.64 -12.62
C SER A 147 -2.76 13.18 -14.07
N VAL A 148 -3.87 12.67 -14.62
CA VAL A 148 -3.87 11.97 -15.91
C VAL A 148 -4.86 12.53 -16.94
N GLY A 149 -5.72 13.48 -16.58
CA GLY A 149 -6.77 13.98 -17.46
C GLY A 149 -7.95 13.00 -17.59
N ARG A 150 -9.10 13.53 -18.04
CA ARG A 150 -10.37 12.79 -18.11
C ARG A 150 -10.31 11.55 -18.99
N GLY A 151 -9.70 11.64 -20.17
CA GLY A 151 -9.62 10.54 -21.12
C GLY A 151 -8.96 9.29 -20.54
N PHE A 152 -7.84 9.43 -19.81
CA PHE A 152 -7.24 8.30 -19.11
C PHE A 152 -8.08 7.88 -17.90
N ALA A 153 -8.45 8.84 -17.05
CA ALA A 153 -9.20 8.62 -15.82
C ALA A 153 -10.45 7.76 -16.04
N GLU A 154 -11.32 8.17 -16.96
CA GLU A 154 -12.60 7.51 -17.23
C GLU A 154 -12.44 6.14 -17.92
N LYS A 155 -11.33 5.89 -18.61
CA LYS A 155 -11.10 4.64 -19.35
C LYS A 155 -10.50 3.53 -18.49
N PHE A 156 -9.82 3.88 -17.41
CA PHE A 156 -9.18 2.89 -16.55
C PHE A 156 -9.19 3.27 -15.08
N GLN A 157 -8.57 4.38 -14.68
CA GLN A 157 -8.26 4.64 -13.27
C GLN A 157 -9.51 4.76 -12.39
N ILE A 158 -10.54 5.48 -12.83
CA ILE A 158 -11.79 5.62 -12.07
C ILE A 158 -12.50 4.26 -11.91
N PRO A 159 -12.91 3.55 -12.99
CA PRO A 159 -13.63 2.29 -12.85
C PRO A 159 -12.80 1.19 -12.16
N TYR A 160 -11.48 1.16 -12.39
CA TYR A 160 -10.59 0.24 -11.69
C TYR A 160 -10.54 0.54 -10.19
N SER A 161 -10.40 1.81 -9.81
CA SER A 161 -10.28 2.19 -8.39
C SER A 161 -11.58 1.97 -7.65
N GLU A 162 -12.75 2.29 -8.23
CA GLU A 162 -14.04 1.99 -7.59
C GLU A 162 -14.24 0.48 -7.43
N LYS A 163 -13.86 -0.31 -8.44
CA LYS A 163 -13.90 -1.78 -8.34
C LYS A 163 -12.97 -2.30 -7.25
N PHE A 164 -11.77 -1.73 -7.12
CA PHE A 164 -10.76 -2.19 -6.16
C PHE A 164 -11.09 -1.77 -4.73
N TRP A 165 -11.49 -0.51 -4.53
CA TRP A 165 -11.78 0.07 -3.22
C TRP A 165 -13.21 -0.15 -2.76
N THR A 166 -14.12 -0.55 -3.65
CA THR A 166 -15.55 -0.75 -3.38
C THR A 166 -16.28 0.50 -2.85
N VAL A 167 -15.73 1.70 -3.13
CA VAL A 167 -16.30 3.00 -2.74
C VAL A 167 -16.17 4.02 -3.88
N HIS A 168 -17.08 5.00 -3.90
CA HIS A 168 -16.98 6.15 -4.80
C HIS A 168 -15.83 7.08 -4.43
N LEU A 169 -15.17 7.62 -5.45
CA LEU A 169 -13.92 8.37 -5.31
C LEU A 169 -14.13 9.88 -5.04
N ALA A 170 -15.34 10.38 -5.26
CA ALA A 170 -15.73 11.78 -5.10
C ALA A 170 -16.16 12.16 -3.67
N LYS A 171 -15.86 11.31 -2.69
CA LYS A 171 -16.26 11.49 -1.29
C LYS A 171 -15.28 12.37 -0.50
#